data_AF-A0A8J6T682-F1
#
_entry.id   AF-A0A8J6T682-F1
#
_cell.length_a   1.000
_cell.length_b   1.000
_cell.length_c   1.000
_cell.angle_alpha   90.00
_cell.angle_beta   90.00
_cell.angle_gamma   90.00
#
_symmetry.space_group_name_H-M   'P 1'
#
loop_
_entity.id
_entity.type
_entity.pdbx_description
1 polymer ?
#
loop_
_entity_poly.entity_id
_entity_poly.type
_entity_poly.pdbx_seq_one_letter_code
_entity_poly.pdbx_strand_id
1 'polypeptide(L)'
;AVFSPEQSKKTFSVDQIGKSIDLKSASARSLLHHNEGRSLSFLNLLFFQVGNLLEKGQIINEHSADRFAAAALSWIPKMQGTSYRLIILGHDSADVFLLVEQGTIYWPEPDIQVLVDWDLDAEAQKLAIRVGEREWRG
;
A
#
# COMPACT_ATOMS: atom_id res chain seq x y z
N ALA A 1 11.32 -12.96 0.71
CA ALA A 1 10.00 -12.29 0.60
C ALA A 1 10.24 -10.79 0.55
N VAL A 2 9.38 -10.02 -0.13
CA VAL A 2 9.55 -8.55 -0.20
C VAL A 2 9.34 -7.91 1.18
N PHE A 3 8.59 -8.59 2.04
CA PHE A 3 8.40 -8.26 3.45
C PHE A 3 9.50 -8.80 4.38
N SER A 4 10.69 -9.14 3.87
CA SER A 4 11.80 -9.57 4.73
C SER A 4 12.29 -8.42 5.63
N PRO A 5 12.80 -8.72 6.84
CA PRO A 5 13.35 -7.70 7.76
C PRO A 5 14.49 -6.86 7.20
N GLU A 6 15.10 -7.27 6.09
CA GLU A 6 16.22 -6.56 5.46
C GLU A 6 15.73 -5.47 4.51
N GLN A 7 14.65 -5.73 3.75
CA GLN A 7 14.08 -4.75 2.82
C GLN A 7 13.26 -3.67 3.54
N SER A 8 12.70 -3.99 4.71
CA SER A 8 11.99 -3.01 5.57
C SER A 8 12.91 -1.97 6.21
N LYS A 9 14.24 -2.17 6.21
CA LYS A 9 15.22 -1.24 6.79
C LYS A 9 15.64 -0.12 5.84
N LYS A 10 15.44 -0.26 4.53
CA LYS A 10 15.80 0.80 3.56
C LYS A 10 14.80 1.94 3.67
N THR A 11 15.31 3.15 3.86
CA THR A 11 14.51 4.39 3.90
C THR A 11 14.76 5.22 2.64
N PHE A 12 13.78 6.05 2.30
CA PHE A 12 13.75 6.89 1.12
C PHE A 12 13.38 8.33 1.51
N SER A 13 14.00 9.31 0.85
CA SER A 13 13.52 10.70 0.91
C SER A 13 12.29 10.89 0.03
N VAL A 14 11.48 11.92 0.30
CA VAL A 14 10.32 12.27 -0.52
C VAL A 14 10.71 12.48 -1.99
N ASP A 15 11.85 13.13 -2.24
CA ASP A 15 12.37 13.35 -3.60
C ASP A 15 12.70 12.04 -4.33
N GLN A 16 13.20 11.02 -3.62
CA GLN A 16 13.44 9.69 -4.21
C GLN A 16 12.13 8.98 -4.54
N ILE A 17 11.11 9.13 -3.68
CA ILE A 17 9.79 8.55 -3.91
C ILE A 17 9.14 9.19 -5.14
N GLY A 18 9.18 10.53 -5.25
CA GLY A 18 8.59 11.25 -6.38
C GLY A 18 9.20 10.90 -7.75
N LYS A 19 10.38 10.27 -7.79
CA LYS A 19 10.97 9.71 -9.02
C LYS A 19 10.40 8.35 -9.41
N SER A 20 9.89 7.60 -8.45
CA SER A 20 9.46 6.20 -8.60
C SER A 20 7.94 6.03 -8.59
N ILE A 21 7.25 6.92 -7.87
CA ILE A 21 5.82 6.90 -7.59
C ILE A 21 5.22 8.28 -7.85
N ASP A 22 4.02 8.33 -8.42
CA ASP A 22 3.25 9.58 -8.55
C ASP A 22 2.73 10.04 -7.18
N LEU A 23 3.08 11.25 -6.77
CA LEU A 23 2.66 11.81 -5.48
C LEU A 23 1.46 12.77 -5.59
N LYS A 24 0.82 12.85 -6.76
CA LYS A 24 -0.31 13.76 -7.01
C LYS A 24 -1.66 13.22 -6.56
N SER A 25 -1.79 11.90 -6.40
CA SER A 25 -3.06 11.26 -5.97
C SER A 25 -3.50 11.74 -4.59
N ALA A 26 -4.78 11.59 -4.27
CA ALA A 26 -5.29 11.93 -2.95
C ALA A 26 -4.65 11.05 -1.86
N SER A 27 -4.53 9.74 -2.12
CA SER A 27 -3.95 8.75 -1.22
C SER A 27 -2.48 9.02 -0.98
N ALA A 28 -1.73 9.41 -2.01
CA ALA A 28 -0.32 9.73 -1.85
C ALA A 28 -0.11 11.04 -1.09
N ARG A 29 -0.91 12.07 -1.34
CA ARG A 29 -0.83 13.30 -0.55
C ARG A 29 -1.19 13.04 0.92
N SER A 30 -2.25 12.27 1.16
CA SER A 30 -2.68 11.90 2.51
C SER A 30 -1.62 11.08 3.25
N LEU A 31 -1.07 10.05 2.61
CA LEU A 31 -0.06 9.18 3.21
C LEU A 31 1.27 9.93 3.43
N LEU A 32 1.62 10.90 2.58
CA LEU A 32 2.76 11.82 2.84
C LEU A 32 2.49 12.70 4.05
N HIS A 33 1.33 13.36 4.09
CA HIS A 33 0.94 14.26 5.18
C HIS A 33 1.01 13.55 6.55
N HIS A 34 0.45 12.35 6.63
CA HIS A 34 0.49 11.56 7.86
C HIS A 34 1.88 11.02 8.24
N ASN A 35 2.84 11.01 7.30
CA ASN A 35 4.23 10.64 7.55
C ASN A 35 5.18 11.86 7.64
N GLU A 36 4.66 13.08 7.72
CA GLU A 36 5.50 14.28 7.86
C GLU A 36 6.49 14.14 9.02
N GLY A 37 7.75 14.47 8.74
CA GLY A 37 8.86 14.37 9.71
C GLY A 37 9.35 12.94 10.00
N ARG A 38 8.83 11.91 9.31
CA ARG A 38 9.25 10.50 9.49
C ARG A 38 10.06 10.00 8.29
N SER A 39 10.92 9.02 8.54
CA SER A 39 11.60 8.29 7.45
C SER A 39 10.64 7.35 6.75
N LEU A 40 10.60 7.40 5.42
CA LEU A 40 9.70 6.58 4.61
C LEU A 40 10.39 5.27 4.24
N SER A 41 9.80 4.15 4.62
CA SER A 41 10.31 2.81 4.32
C SER A 41 9.86 2.34 2.94
N PHE A 42 10.43 1.23 2.45
CA PHE A 42 9.93 0.56 1.24
C PHE A 42 8.42 0.23 1.32
N LEU A 43 7.91 -0.11 2.51
CA LEU A 43 6.49 -0.36 2.71
C LEU A 43 5.65 0.89 2.47
N ASN A 44 6.15 2.07 2.86
CA ASN A 44 5.46 3.33 2.52
C ASN A 44 5.35 3.48 1.00
N LEU A 45 6.44 3.22 0.25
CA LEU A 45 6.44 3.28 -1.22
C LEU A 45 5.42 2.31 -1.83
N LEU A 46 5.32 1.10 -1.27
CA LEU A 46 4.31 0.13 -1.68
C LEU A 46 2.89 0.67 -1.49
N PHE A 47 2.57 1.22 -0.32
CA PHE A 47 1.23 1.76 -0.08
C PHE A 47 0.94 3.04 -0.88
N PHE A 48 1.94 3.87 -1.17
CA PHE A 48 1.80 4.97 -2.14
C PHE A 48 1.39 4.44 -3.52
N GLN A 49 2.11 3.42 -4.03
CA GLN A 49 1.82 2.79 -5.32
C GLN A 49 0.42 2.17 -5.33
N VAL A 50 0.04 1.45 -4.27
CA VAL A 50 -1.27 0.79 -4.15
C VAL A 50 -2.37 1.84 -4.16
N GLY A 51 -2.28 2.89 -3.35
CA GLY A 51 -3.26 3.98 -3.32
C GLY A 51 -3.47 4.62 -4.70
N ASN A 52 -2.38 4.88 -5.43
CA ASN A 52 -2.46 5.40 -6.80
C ASN A 52 -3.20 4.46 -7.76
N LEU A 53 -2.94 3.16 -7.66
CA LEU A 53 -3.58 2.17 -8.53
C LEU A 53 -5.07 2.05 -8.20
N LEU A 54 -5.45 2.09 -6.92
CA LEU A 54 -6.84 2.06 -6.48
C LEU A 54 -7.63 3.28 -7.01
N GLU A 55 -7.06 4.48 -6.91
CA GLU A 55 -7.69 5.71 -7.45
C GLU A 55 -7.77 5.69 -8.98
N LYS A 56 -6.69 5.27 -9.66
CA LYS A 56 -6.66 5.18 -11.13
C LYS A 56 -7.70 4.18 -11.65
N GLY A 57 -7.90 3.08 -10.92
CA GLY A 57 -8.94 2.10 -11.19
C GLY A 57 -10.34 2.54 -10.81
N GLN A 58 -10.50 3.74 -10.24
CA GLN A 58 -11.77 4.24 -9.67
C GLN A 58 -12.38 3.30 -8.62
N ILE A 59 -11.53 2.53 -7.94
CA ILE A 59 -11.92 1.59 -6.88
C ILE A 59 -12.21 2.34 -5.59
N ILE A 60 -11.42 3.38 -5.32
CA ILE A 60 -11.61 4.28 -4.18
C ILE A 60 -11.67 5.73 -4.66
N ASN A 61 -12.36 6.57 -3.89
CA ASN A 61 -12.48 8.01 -4.13
C ASN A 61 -11.65 8.82 -3.11
N GLU A 62 -11.69 10.15 -3.23
CA GLU A 62 -10.96 11.06 -2.33
C GLU A 62 -11.34 10.88 -0.86
N HIS A 63 -12.61 10.64 -0.54
CA HIS A 63 -13.04 10.37 0.84
C HIS A 63 -12.48 9.07 1.42
N SER A 64 -12.09 8.14 0.54
CA SER A 64 -11.60 6.82 0.89
C SER A 64 -10.08 6.78 0.92
N ALA A 65 -9.42 7.72 0.25
CA ALA A 65 -7.98 7.92 0.26
C ALA A 65 -7.42 8.14 1.68
N ASP A 66 -8.05 9.02 2.48
CA ASP A 66 -7.64 9.27 3.86
C ASP A 66 -7.81 8.03 4.75
N ARG A 67 -8.93 7.29 4.57
CA ARG A 67 -9.16 6.03 5.30
C ARG A 67 -8.13 4.98 4.93
N PHE A 68 -7.79 4.86 3.65
CA PHE A 68 -6.73 3.98 3.18
C PHE A 68 -5.37 4.36 3.78
N ALA A 69 -5.02 5.65 3.77
CA ALA A 69 -3.77 6.13 4.33
C ALA A 69 -3.66 5.84 5.83
N ALA A 70 -4.73 6.09 6.59
CA ALA A 70 -4.81 5.76 8.01
C ALA A 70 -4.69 4.26 8.26
N ALA A 71 -5.38 3.42 7.46
CA ALA A 71 -5.30 1.97 7.57
C ALA A 71 -3.88 1.46 7.28
N ALA A 72 -3.27 1.90 6.18
CA ALA A 72 -1.90 1.55 5.80
C ALA A 72 -0.90 1.86 6.92
N LEU A 73 -1.00 3.05 7.53
CA LEU A 73 -0.12 3.44 8.64
C LEU A 73 -0.29 2.59 9.89
N SER A 74 -1.50 2.09 10.14
CA SER A 74 -1.76 1.16 11.23
C SER A 74 -1.19 -0.25 10.98
N TRP A 75 -1.03 -0.62 9.71
CA TRP A 75 -0.56 -1.93 9.28
C TRP A 75 0.95 -2.02 9.17
N ILE A 76 1.60 -1.03 8.54
CA ILE A 76 3.05 -1.00 8.29
C ILE A 76 3.88 -1.46 9.50
N PRO A 77 3.68 -0.96 10.74
CA PRO A 77 4.50 -1.37 11.88
C PRO A 77 4.23 -2.82 12.35
N LYS A 78 3.14 -3.45 11.91
CA LYS A 78 2.73 -4.81 12.29
C LYS A 78 3.14 -5.86 11.25
N MET A 79 3.46 -5.45 10.03
CA MET A 79 3.84 -6.36 8.95
C MET A 79 5.20 -7.01 9.23
N GLN A 80 5.26 -8.34 9.24
CA GLN A 80 6.50 -9.07 9.52
C GLN A 80 6.63 -10.33 8.68
N GLY A 81 7.60 -10.37 7.75
CA GLY A 81 8.18 -11.61 7.20
C GLY A 81 7.26 -12.54 6.40
N THR A 82 5.95 -12.34 6.44
CA THR A 82 4.91 -13.11 5.76
C THR A 82 4.37 -12.37 4.56
N SER A 83 3.68 -13.12 3.71
CA SER A 83 3.00 -12.62 2.54
C SER A 83 1.63 -12.04 2.89
N TYR A 84 1.26 -10.93 2.27
CA TYR A 84 0.01 -10.22 2.60
C TYR A 84 -0.88 -10.02 1.37
N ARG A 85 -2.19 -10.01 1.60
CA ARG A 85 -3.21 -9.61 0.63
C ARG A 85 -3.93 -8.36 1.15
N LEU A 86 -4.21 -7.44 0.24
CA LEU A 86 -5.12 -6.33 0.48
C LEU A 86 -6.51 -6.74 0.02
N ILE A 87 -7.46 -6.74 0.93
CA ILE A 87 -8.88 -6.92 0.62
C ILE A 87 -9.59 -5.59 0.88
N ILE A 88 -10.39 -5.14 -0.09
CA ILE A 88 -11.28 -3.98 0.08
C ILE A 88 -12.70 -4.47 -0.10
N LEU A 89 -13.53 -4.17 0.89
CA LEU A 89 -14.93 -4.55 0.94
C LEU A 89 -15.79 -3.31 0.86
N GLY A 90 -16.84 -3.36 0.05
CA GLY A 90 -17.87 -2.33 -0.03
C GLY A 90 -19.16 -2.81 0.63
N HIS A 91 -19.71 -1.98 1.53
CA HIS A 91 -21.02 -2.18 2.13
C HIS A 91 -21.67 -0.82 2.45
N ASP A 92 -22.90 -0.58 2.01
CA ASP A 92 -23.65 0.67 2.29
C ASP A 92 -22.87 1.98 2.06
N SER A 93 -22.15 2.09 0.95
CA SER A 93 -21.30 3.25 0.61
C SER A 93 -20.06 3.44 1.50
N ALA A 94 -19.75 2.48 2.37
CA ALA A 94 -18.53 2.45 3.15
C ALA A 94 -17.55 1.40 2.61
N ASP A 95 -16.28 1.81 2.53
CA ASP A 95 -15.18 0.92 2.18
C ASP A 95 -14.45 0.49 3.45
N VAL A 96 -14.30 -0.83 3.62
CA VAL A 96 -13.49 -1.44 4.68
C VAL A 96 -12.21 -1.97 4.05
N PHE A 97 -11.09 -1.52 4.59
CA PHE A 97 -9.76 -1.90 4.17
C PHE A 97 -9.22 -2.98 5.11
N LEU A 98 -8.81 -4.12 4.56
CA LEU A 98 -8.28 -5.25 5.31
C LEU A 98 -6.91 -5.67 4.77
N LEU A 99 -5.97 -5.88 5.68
CA LEU A 99 -4.70 -6.53 5.38
C LEU A 99 -4.70 -7.92 5.99
N VAL A 100 -4.53 -8.94 5.16
CA VAL A 100 -4.69 -10.35 5.56
C VAL A 100 -3.43 -11.13 5.20
N GLU A 101 -2.91 -11.92 6.13
CA GLU A 101 -1.79 -12.82 5.85
C GLU A 101 -2.21 -13.93 4.87
N GLN A 102 -1.39 -14.22 3.86
CA GLN A 102 -1.65 -15.28 2.90
C GLN A 102 -1.82 -16.63 3.60
N GLY A 103 -2.81 -17.41 3.14
CA GLY A 103 -3.22 -18.65 3.79
C GLY A 103 -4.34 -18.47 4.83
N THR A 104 -4.60 -17.24 5.29
CA THR A 104 -5.78 -16.94 6.11
C THR A 104 -7.02 -16.97 5.23
N ILE A 105 -7.98 -17.82 5.62
CA ILE A 105 -9.28 -17.93 4.97
C ILE A 105 -10.15 -16.76 5.43
N TYR A 106 -10.67 -15.99 4.48
CA TYR A 106 -11.62 -14.91 4.73
C TYR A 106 -12.81 -15.09 3.79
N TRP A 107 -14.01 -15.13 4.36
CA TRP A 107 -15.27 -15.23 3.62
C TRP A 107 -16.15 -14.03 3.99
N PRO A 108 -16.37 -13.07 3.08
CA PRO A 108 -17.30 -11.98 3.33
C PRO A 108 -18.74 -12.51 3.40
N GLU A 109 -19.61 -11.78 4.10
CA GLU A 109 -21.05 -12.06 4.10
C GLU A 109 -21.64 -11.84 2.69
N PRO A 110 -22.75 -12.51 2.31
CA PRO A 110 -23.27 -12.51 0.94
C PRO A 110 -23.66 -11.13 0.38
N ASP A 111 -23.96 -10.17 1.26
CA ASP A 111 -24.31 -8.78 0.96
C ASP A 111 -23.09 -7.84 0.91
N ILE A 112 -21.90 -8.32 1.30
CA ILE A 112 -20.66 -7.57 1.24
C ILE A 112 -20.00 -7.79 -0.12
N GLN A 113 -19.77 -6.69 -0.85
CA GLN A 113 -19.08 -6.75 -2.14
C GLN A 113 -17.56 -6.74 -1.93
N VAL A 114 -16.85 -7.71 -2.53
CA VAL A 114 -15.38 -7.66 -2.63
C VAL A 114 -15.00 -6.74 -3.78
N LEU A 115 -14.50 -5.55 -3.47
CA LEU A 115 -14.01 -4.58 -4.45
C LEU A 115 -12.59 -4.93 -4.90
N VAL A 116 -11.77 -5.46 -3.98
CA VAL A 116 -10.37 -5.85 -4.23
C VAL A 116 -10.04 -7.10 -3.43
N ASP A 117 -9.32 -8.03 -4.05
CA ASP A 117 -8.52 -9.08 -3.40
C ASP A 117 -7.18 -9.14 -4.14
N TRP A 118 -6.17 -8.48 -3.58
CA TRP A 118 -4.92 -8.23 -4.26
C TRP A 118 -3.73 -8.76 -3.48
N ASP A 119 -2.94 -9.61 -4.13
CA ASP A 119 -1.64 -10.05 -3.62
C ASP A 119 -0.64 -8.88 -3.59
N LEU A 120 -0.29 -8.43 -2.39
CA LEU A 120 0.65 -7.34 -2.20
C LEU A 120 2.09 -7.76 -2.47
N ASP A 121 2.45 -9.03 -2.35
CA ASP A 121 3.81 -9.46 -2.71
C ASP A 121 4.10 -9.28 -4.19
N ALA A 122 3.12 -9.58 -5.05
CA ALA A 122 3.25 -9.38 -6.48
C ALA A 122 3.49 -7.89 -6.81
N GLU A 123 2.76 -6.98 -6.16
CA GLU A 123 2.97 -5.53 -6.34
C GLU A 123 4.30 -5.05 -5.75
N ALA A 124 4.69 -5.60 -4.62
CA ALA A 124 5.95 -5.28 -3.98
C ALA A 124 7.14 -5.73 -4.84
N GLN A 125 7.05 -6.88 -5.53
CA GLN A 125 8.07 -7.32 -6.49
C GLN A 125 8.15 -6.39 -7.71
N LYS A 126 7.01 -6.01 -8.29
CA LYS A 126 6.96 -5.04 -9.41
C LYS A 126 7.58 -3.70 -9.01
N LEU A 127 7.29 -3.23 -7.79
CA LEU A 127 7.87 -2.00 -7.27
C LEU A 127 9.37 -2.13 -7.01
N ALA A 128 9.81 -3.25 -6.44
CA ALA A 128 11.24 -3.51 -6.18
C ALA A 128 12.07 -3.49 -7.47
N ILE A 129 11.56 -4.07 -8.56
CA ILE A 129 12.19 -4.00 -9.88
C ILE A 129 12.31 -2.54 -10.35
N ARG A 130 11.21 -1.78 -10.26
CA ARG A 130 11.16 -0.37 -10.69
C ARG A 130 12.13 0.53 -9.93
N VAL A 131 12.20 0.36 -8.61
CA VAL A 131 13.13 1.08 -7.72
C VAL A 131 14.58 0.58 -7.94
N GLY A 132 14.75 -0.69 -8.30
CA GLY A 132 16.03 -1.39 -8.46
C GLY A 132 16.75 -1.22 -9.82
N GLU A 133 16.18 -0.55 -10.82
CA GLU A 133 16.87 -0.38 -12.11
C GLU A 133 17.79 0.86 -12.20
N ARG A 134 17.72 1.81 -11.25
CA ARG A 134 18.61 2.99 -11.22
C ARG A 134 19.37 3.23 -9.92
N GLU A 135 18.86 2.80 -8.76
CA GLU A 135 19.55 3.01 -7.47
C GLU A 135 20.52 1.88 -7.07
N TRP A 136 20.60 0.81 -7.87
CA TRP A 136 21.50 -0.35 -7.62
C TRP A 136 22.76 -0.34 -8.49
N ARG A 137 22.82 0.54 -9.52
CA ARG A 137 23.96 0.70 -10.43
C ARG A 137 24.68 2.05 -10.27
N GLY A 138 24.28 2.85 -9.29
CA GLY A 138 24.89 4.13 -8.94
C GLY A 138 25.76 4.01 -7.69
#